data_AF-A0A9W8WP19-F1
#
_entry.id   AF-A0A9W8WP19-F1
#
_cell.length_a   1.000
_cell.length_b   1.000
_cell.length_c   1.000
_cell.angle_alpha   90.00
_cell.angle_beta   90.00
_cell.angle_gamma   90.00
#
_symmetry.space_group_name_H-M   'P 1'
#
loop_
_entity.id
_entity.type
_entity.pdbx_description
1 polymer ?
#
loop_
_entity_poly.entity_id
_entity_poly.type
_entity_poly.pdbx_seq_one_letter_code
_entity_poly.pdbx_strand_id
1 'polypeptide(L)'
;MILTGGLSKTYSAGGWRVGYAVFPTNDFGKAVQTAILAYASECWSVASAPAQEAAAVAFDTTPEMDLYRTQVSALHTKCTLELYGALLRLDLDVAQPQGAFYVYPSFQPFAKRLESLRIKTSAQLSSWLITECGIAALLGSVFGEDDAGFSGGRYR
;
A
#
# COMPACT_ATOMS: atom_id res chain seq x y z
N MET A 1 -16.16 12.82 8.61
CA MET A 1 -15.17 11.93 8.00
C MET A 1 -15.84 11.17 6.87
N ILE A 2 -15.19 11.07 5.72
CA ILE A 2 -15.59 10.16 4.64
C ILE A 2 -14.63 8.98 4.71
N LEU A 3 -15.16 7.75 4.78
CA LEU A 3 -14.35 6.54 4.86
C LEU A 3 -14.37 5.86 3.50
N THR A 4 -13.21 5.50 2.97
CA THR A 4 -13.08 4.79 1.70
C THR A 4 -12.42 3.43 1.91
N GLY A 5 -12.88 2.42 1.18
CA GLY A 5 -12.31 1.09 1.22
C GLY A 5 -12.59 0.31 -0.06
N GLY A 6 -12.27 -0.98 -0.05
CA GLY A 6 -12.53 -1.86 -1.19
C GLY A 6 -12.04 -3.27 -0.94
N LEU A 7 -12.27 -4.14 -1.93
CA LEU A 7 -11.92 -5.55 -1.83
C LEU A 7 -10.43 -5.83 -2.09
N SER A 8 -9.71 -4.88 -2.69
CA SER A 8 -8.42 -5.15 -3.32
C SER A 8 -7.34 -5.67 -2.38
N LYS A 9 -7.36 -5.25 -1.12
CA LYS A 9 -6.28 -5.50 -0.15
C LYS A 9 -6.71 -6.51 0.90
N THR A 10 -7.83 -6.24 1.59
CA THR A 10 -8.34 -7.09 2.67
C THR A 10 -8.79 -8.47 2.18
N TYR A 11 -9.24 -8.58 0.93
CA TYR A 11 -9.83 -9.80 0.36
C TYR A 11 -9.07 -10.37 -0.83
N SER A 12 -7.82 -9.92 -1.04
CA SER A 12 -6.97 -10.36 -2.16
C SER A 12 -7.64 -10.23 -3.55
N ALA A 13 -8.60 -9.32 -3.69
CA ALA A 13 -9.47 -9.21 -4.85
C ALA A 13 -9.16 -7.95 -5.67
N GLY A 14 -7.87 -7.69 -5.93
CA GLY A 14 -7.41 -6.50 -6.66
C GLY A 14 -8.03 -6.34 -8.05
N GLY A 15 -8.17 -7.45 -8.77
CA GLY A 15 -8.74 -7.51 -10.11
C GLY A 15 -10.25 -7.35 -10.18
N TRP A 16 -10.97 -7.37 -9.05
CA TRP A 16 -12.44 -7.29 -9.03
C TRP A 16 -12.99 -5.88 -9.15
N ARG A 17 -12.12 -4.87 -8.96
CA ARG A 17 -12.43 -3.45 -9.18
C ARG A 17 -13.63 -2.92 -8.37
N VAL A 18 -13.76 -3.38 -7.12
CA VAL A 18 -14.78 -2.88 -6.18
C VAL A 18 -14.15 -2.03 -5.10
N GLY A 19 -14.62 -0.79 -5.01
CA GLY A 19 -14.38 0.14 -3.92
C GLY A 19 -15.70 0.68 -3.37
N TYR A 20 -15.66 1.24 -2.16
CA TYR A 20 -16.81 1.87 -1.53
C TYR A 20 -16.39 3.14 -0.79
N ALA A 21 -17.35 4.05 -0.60
CA ALA A 21 -17.21 5.21 0.26
C ALA A 21 -18.42 5.30 1.19
N VAL A 22 -18.16 5.50 2.48
CA VAL A 22 -19.17 5.73 3.52
C VAL A 22 -19.12 7.21 3.89
N PHE A 23 -20.26 7.88 3.71
CA PHE A 23 -20.40 9.31 3.95
C PHE A 23 -21.06 9.57 5.31
N PRO A 24 -20.72 10.69 5.99
CA PRO A 24 -21.41 11.04 7.22
C PRO A 24 -22.88 11.35 6.96
N THR A 25 -23.75 11.10 7.94
CA THR A 25 -25.20 11.27 7.79
C THR A 25 -25.68 12.72 7.91
N ASN A 26 -24.77 13.65 8.18
CA ASN A 26 -25.05 15.09 8.25
C ASN A 26 -25.21 15.71 6.85
N ASP A 27 -25.65 16.97 6.81
CA ASP A 27 -25.97 17.65 5.54
C ASP A 27 -24.76 17.77 4.62
N PHE A 28 -23.56 17.99 5.19
CA PHE A 28 -22.31 17.98 4.44
C PHE A 28 -22.08 16.63 3.74
N GLY A 29 -22.22 15.51 4.46
CA GLY A 29 -22.01 14.19 3.89
C GLY A 29 -23.01 13.82 2.80
N LYS A 30 -24.29 14.18 3.00
CA LYS A 30 -25.33 14.02 1.97
C LYS A 30 -25.02 14.83 0.72
N ALA A 31 -24.64 16.10 0.87
CA ALA A 31 -24.28 16.95 -0.25
C ALA A 31 -23.11 16.38 -1.06
N VAL A 32 -22.05 15.91 -0.38
CA VAL A 32 -20.90 15.29 -1.03
C VAL A 32 -21.27 13.96 -1.71
N GLN A 33 -22.07 13.12 -1.06
CA GLN A 33 -22.55 11.86 -1.64
C GLN A 33 -23.33 12.11 -2.93
N THR A 34 -24.26 13.07 -2.93
CA THR A 34 -25.05 13.43 -4.12
C THR A 34 -24.15 13.91 -5.26
N ALA A 35 -23.18 14.78 -4.98
CA ALA A 35 -22.25 15.27 -6.00
C ALA A 35 -21.41 14.13 -6.61
N ILE A 36 -20.91 13.21 -5.78
CA ILE A 36 -20.12 12.06 -6.25
C ILE A 36 -20.97 11.11 -7.09
N LEU A 37 -22.21 10.82 -6.68
CA LEU A 37 -23.12 9.95 -7.45
C LEU A 37 -23.46 10.56 -8.81
N ALA A 38 -23.70 11.87 -8.86
CA ALA A 38 -23.95 12.59 -10.12
C ALA A 38 -22.74 12.56 -11.06
N TYR A 39 -21.51 12.64 -10.53
CA TYR A 39 -20.31 12.48 -11.34
C TYR A 39 -20.11 11.04 -11.81
N ALA A 40 -20.32 10.06 -10.91
CA ALA A 40 -20.13 8.64 -11.18
C ALA A 40 -21.06 8.10 -12.28
N SER A 41 -22.28 8.66 -12.41
CA SER A 41 -23.20 8.28 -13.49
C SER A 41 -22.68 8.63 -14.88
N GLU A 42 -21.83 9.66 -14.99
CA GLU A 42 -21.32 10.18 -16.26
C GLU A 42 -19.93 9.62 -16.64
N CYS A 43 -19.27 8.87 -15.74
CA CYS A 43 -17.89 8.43 -15.92
C CYS A 43 -17.70 6.90 -16.02
N TRP A 44 -18.78 6.14 -16.28
CA TRP A 44 -18.77 4.66 -16.38
C TRP A 44 -18.06 3.95 -15.21
N SER A 45 -18.12 4.52 -14.01
CA SER A 45 -17.38 4.03 -12.85
C SER A 45 -18.11 2.95 -12.03
N VAL A 46 -19.10 2.27 -12.63
CA VAL A 46 -19.91 1.28 -11.92
C VAL A 46 -19.15 -0.04 -11.77
N ALA A 47 -19.12 -0.59 -10.56
CA ALA A 47 -18.61 -1.94 -10.33
C ALA A 47 -19.53 -2.96 -11.02
N SER A 48 -18.98 -4.03 -11.59
CA SER A 48 -19.81 -5.05 -12.24
C SER A 48 -20.74 -5.72 -11.22
N ALA A 49 -21.99 -6.02 -11.61
CA ALA A 49 -22.96 -6.61 -10.70
C ALA A 49 -22.45 -7.90 -10.02
N PRO A 50 -21.79 -8.85 -10.72
CA PRO A 50 -21.21 -10.03 -10.05
C PRO A 50 -20.15 -9.68 -9.00
N ALA A 51 -19.37 -8.62 -9.22
CA ALA A 51 -18.38 -8.18 -8.26
C ALA A 51 -19.02 -7.50 -7.04
N GLN A 52 -20.17 -6.84 -7.21
CA GLN A 52 -20.95 -6.29 -6.09
C GLN A 52 -21.53 -7.41 -5.20
N GLU A 53 -22.06 -8.48 -5.79
CA GLU A 53 -22.54 -9.65 -5.03
C GLU A 53 -21.40 -10.32 -4.26
N ALA A 54 -20.25 -10.53 -4.90
CA ALA A 54 -19.06 -11.05 -4.22
C ALA A 54 -18.59 -10.12 -3.10
N ALA A 55 -18.71 -8.79 -3.28
CA ALA A 55 -18.40 -7.82 -2.24
C ALA A 55 -19.33 -7.93 -1.04
N ALA A 56 -20.63 -8.14 -1.27
CA ALA A 56 -21.59 -8.33 -0.18
C ALA A 56 -21.21 -9.52 0.69
N VAL A 57 -20.87 -10.66 0.07
CA VAL A 57 -20.38 -11.86 0.77
C VAL A 57 -19.06 -11.57 1.51
N ALA A 58 -18.11 -10.90 0.85
CA ALA A 58 -16.80 -10.61 1.44
C ALA A 58 -16.91 -9.70 2.67
N PHE A 59 -17.76 -8.68 2.62
CA PHE A 59 -17.97 -7.74 3.72
C PHE A 59 -18.88 -8.28 4.83
N ASP A 60 -19.49 -9.45 4.64
CA ASP A 60 -20.35 -10.04 5.66
C ASP A 60 -19.57 -10.45 6.92
N THR A 61 -20.31 -10.51 8.03
CA THR A 61 -19.82 -10.92 9.34
C THR A 61 -20.27 -12.36 9.61
N THR A 62 -19.64 -13.29 8.91
CA THR A 62 -19.82 -14.74 9.11
C THR A 62 -18.57 -15.35 9.74
N PRO A 63 -18.68 -16.50 10.43
CA PRO A 63 -17.52 -17.21 10.99
C PRO A 63 -16.44 -17.51 9.94
N GLU A 64 -16.82 -17.85 8.71
CA GLU A 64 -15.91 -18.12 7.60
C GLU A 64 -15.13 -16.86 7.19
N MET A 65 -15.81 -15.72 7.09
CA MET A 65 -15.17 -14.47 6.70
C MET A 65 -14.32 -13.88 7.83
N ASP A 66 -14.70 -14.07 9.10
CA ASP A 66 -13.88 -13.74 10.27
C ASP A 66 -12.60 -14.58 10.31
N LEU A 67 -12.72 -15.88 10.04
CA LEU A 67 -11.57 -16.77 9.95
C LEU A 67 -10.64 -16.35 8.81
N TYR A 68 -11.20 -16.05 7.63
CA TYR A 68 -10.42 -15.56 6.47
C TYR A 68 -9.63 -14.30 6.82
N ARG A 69 -10.29 -13.28 7.41
CA ARG A 69 -9.64 -12.01 7.82
C ARG A 69 -8.51 -12.25 8.82
N THR A 70 -8.74 -13.15 9.79
CA THR A 70 -7.74 -13.52 10.80
C THR A 70 -6.53 -14.19 10.16
N GLN A 71 -6.74 -15.15 9.25
CA GLN A 71 -5.67 -15.88 8.57
C GLN A 71 -4.83 -14.97 7.66
N VAL A 72 -5.49 -14.12 6.86
CA VAL A 72 -4.81 -13.16 5.97
C VAL A 72 -3.99 -12.15 6.80
N SER A 73 -4.55 -11.65 7.90
CA SER A 73 -3.84 -10.72 8.79
C SER A 73 -2.62 -11.38 9.45
N ALA A 74 -2.75 -12.63 9.90
CA ALA A 74 -1.65 -13.39 10.49
C ALA A 74 -0.54 -13.67 9.46
N LEU A 75 -0.91 -14.00 8.22
CA LEU A 75 0.05 -14.23 7.13
C LEU A 75 0.83 -12.95 6.82
N HIS A 76 0.15 -11.83 6.59
CA HIS A 76 0.82 -10.56 6.31
C HIS A 76 1.67 -10.08 7.49
N THR A 77 1.21 -10.28 8.73
CA THR A 77 1.99 -9.96 9.94
C THR A 77 3.29 -10.76 9.95
N LYS A 78 3.21 -12.08 9.75
CA LYS A 78 4.38 -12.95 9.70
C LYS A 78 5.35 -12.52 8.60
N CYS A 79 4.90 -12.42 7.34
CA CYS A 79 5.77 -12.07 6.22
C CYS A 79 6.43 -10.70 6.39
N THR A 80 5.68 -9.70 6.85
CA THR A 80 6.19 -8.33 6.99
C THR A 80 7.18 -8.23 8.15
N LEU A 81 6.93 -8.91 9.28
CA LEU A 81 7.86 -8.92 10.42
C LEU A 81 9.13 -9.73 10.15
N GLU A 82 9.05 -10.81 9.38
CA GLU A 82 10.23 -11.56 8.94
C GLU A 82 11.14 -10.70 8.04
N LEU A 83 10.55 -10.00 7.07
CA LEU A 83 11.28 -9.06 6.21
C LEU A 83 11.89 -7.91 7.03
N TYR A 84 11.10 -7.29 7.91
CA TYR A 84 11.59 -6.26 8.84
C TYR A 84 12.77 -6.76 9.67
N GLY A 85 12.68 -7.95 10.27
CA GLY A 85 13.76 -8.54 11.04
C GLY A 85 15.01 -8.84 10.19
N ALA A 86 14.84 -9.24 8.93
CA ALA A 86 15.95 -9.44 8.01
C ALA A 86 16.66 -8.12 7.67
N LEU A 87 15.91 -7.05 7.42
CA LEU A 87 16.47 -5.71 7.13
C LEU A 87 17.21 -5.14 8.35
N LEU A 88 16.65 -5.30 9.56
CA LEU A 88 17.32 -4.90 10.80
C LEU A 88 18.65 -5.63 11.01
N ARG A 89 18.71 -6.95 10.76
CA ARG A 89 19.95 -7.73 10.86
C ARG A 89 21.01 -7.32 9.83
N LEU A 90 20.61 -6.59 8.79
CA LEU A 90 21.48 -6.00 7.79
C LEU A 90 21.82 -4.54 8.12
N ASP A 91 21.57 -4.06 9.33
CA ASP A 91 21.84 -2.68 9.78
C ASP A 91 21.17 -1.59 8.92
N LEU A 92 20.06 -1.91 8.27
CA LEU A 92 19.24 -0.91 7.58
C LEU A 92 18.39 -0.12 8.58
N ASP A 93 18.23 1.17 8.30
CA ASP A 93 17.27 2.01 9.02
C ASP A 93 15.86 1.67 8.52
N VAL A 94 15.01 1.09 9.36
CA VAL A 94 13.65 0.71 8.98
C VAL A 94 12.71 0.86 10.17
N ALA A 95 11.58 1.53 9.95
CA ALA A 95 10.55 1.66 10.98
C ALA A 95 9.81 0.33 11.18
N GLN A 96 9.46 0.02 12.44
CA GLN A 96 8.68 -1.17 12.75
C GLN A 96 7.29 -1.06 12.08
N PRO A 97 6.91 -2.03 11.23
CA PRO A 97 5.61 -2.01 10.56
C PRO A 97 4.48 -2.25 11.56
N GLN A 98 3.45 -1.40 11.51
CA GLN A 98 2.26 -1.48 12.38
C GLN A 98 0.99 -1.92 11.62
N GLY A 99 1.05 -2.01 10.31
CA GLY A 99 -0.07 -2.36 9.44
C GLY A 99 0.34 -2.39 7.97
N ALA A 100 -0.64 -2.61 7.09
CA ALA A 100 -0.39 -2.92 5.69
C ALA A 100 0.56 -4.12 5.52
N PHE A 101 1.27 -4.19 4.38
CA PHE A 101 2.17 -5.29 4.04
C PHE A 101 3.43 -4.79 3.31
N TYR A 102 3.90 -3.61 3.71
CA TYR A 102 5.09 -2.96 3.15
C TYR A 102 6.06 -2.60 4.27
N VAL A 103 7.34 -2.57 3.94
CA VAL A 103 8.41 -2.00 4.77
C VAL A 103 9.03 -0.84 3.99
N TYR A 104 9.56 0.14 4.71
CA TYR A 104 10.10 1.36 4.11
C TYR A 104 11.54 1.63 4.61
N PRO A 105 12.51 0.78 4.22
CA PRO A 105 13.88 0.90 4.68
C PRO A 105 14.58 2.12 4.08
N SER A 106 15.63 2.58 4.76
CA SER A 106 16.64 3.47 4.22
C SER A 106 17.99 2.77 4.18
N PHE A 107 18.64 2.89 3.03
CA PHE A 107 20.02 2.48 2.82
C PHE A 107 21.02 3.58 3.20
N GLN A 108 20.59 4.64 3.89
CA GLN A 108 21.46 5.69 4.40
C GLN A 108 22.67 5.16 5.20
N PRO A 109 22.55 4.10 6.05
CA PRO A 109 23.72 3.50 6.71
C PRO A 109 24.80 3.01 5.73
N PHE A 110 24.43 2.72 4.48
CA PHE A 110 25.30 2.25 3.40
C PHE A 110 25.67 3.34 2.39
N ALA A 111 25.37 4.62 2.65
CA ALA A 111 25.57 5.72 1.72
C ALA A 111 26.97 5.73 1.08
N LYS A 112 28.04 5.62 1.87
CA LYS A 112 29.43 5.59 1.35
C LYS A 112 29.67 4.46 0.35
N ARG A 113 29.10 3.28 0.60
CA ARG A 113 29.22 2.11 -0.29
C ARG A 113 28.43 2.33 -1.57
N LEU A 114 27.21 2.85 -1.46
CA LEU A 114 26.39 3.20 -2.62
C LEU A 114 27.05 4.28 -3.49
N GLU A 115 27.66 5.30 -2.87
CA GLU A 115 28.41 6.33 -3.60
C GLU A 115 29.63 5.75 -4.34
N SER A 116 30.33 4.77 -3.75
CA SER A 116 31.43 4.07 -4.42
C SER A 116 30.97 3.29 -5.65
N LEU A 117 29.72 2.84 -5.66
CA LEU A 117 29.04 2.20 -6.80
C LEU A 117 28.40 3.20 -7.77
N ARG A 118 28.62 4.51 -7.56
CA ARG A 118 28.00 5.62 -8.32
C ARG A 118 26.47 5.66 -8.20
N ILE A 119 25.90 5.07 -7.16
CA ILE A 119 24.49 5.12 -6.83
C ILE A 119 24.24 6.36 -5.97
N LYS A 120 23.59 7.36 -6.58
CA LYS A 120 23.38 8.68 -5.98
C LYS A 120 21.91 9.10 -5.88
N THR A 121 21.00 8.39 -6.56
CA THR A 121 19.57 8.67 -6.59
C THR A 121 18.75 7.43 -6.23
N SER A 122 17.52 7.64 -5.78
CA SER A 122 16.55 6.56 -5.49
C SER A 122 16.25 5.71 -6.73
N ALA A 123 16.20 6.33 -7.91
CA ALA A 123 16.09 5.63 -9.19
C ALA A 123 17.29 4.72 -9.49
N GLN A 124 18.52 5.19 -9.23
CA GLN A 124 19.72 4.37 -9.40
C GLN A 124 19.77 3.23 -8.39
N LEU A 125 19.33 3.44 -7.15
CA LEU A 125 19.24 2.39 -6.15
C LEU A 125 18.23 1.30 -6.56
N SER A 126 17.02 1.70 -6.96
CA SER A 126 15.99 0.77 -7.45
C SER A 126 16.48 -0.02 -8.67
N SER A 127 17.11 0.64 -9.63
CA SER A 127 17.70 -0.03 -10.80
C SER A 127 18.80 -1.01 -10.40
N TRP A 128 19.66 -0.64 -9.45
CA TRP A 128 20.73 -1.52 -8.98
C TRP A 128 20.17 -2.75 -8.25
N LEU A 129 19.15 -2.58 -7.40
CA LEU A 129 18.49 -3.68 -6.68
C LEU A 129 17.89 -4.71 -7.65
N ILE A 130 17.22 -4.27 -8.72
CA ILE A 130 16.64 -5.22 -9.68
C ILE A 130 17.70 -5.87 -10.56
N THR A 131 18.70 -5.12 -11.03
CA THR A 131 19.72 -5.65 -11.95
C THR A 131 20.73 -6.56 -11.24
N GLU A 132 21.21 -6.18 -10.06
CA GLU A 132 22.28 -6.89 -9.37
C GLU A 132 21.77 -7.87 -8.30
N CYS A 133 20.60 -7.61 -7.71
CA CYS A 133 20.04 -8.43 -6.64
C CYS A 133 18.75 -9.17 -7.02
N GLY A 134 18.15 -8.86 -8.18
CA GLY A 134 16.85 -9.43 -8.56
C GLY A 134 15.68 -8.92 -7.71
N ILE A 135 15.84 -7.78 -7.02
CA ILE A 135 14.83 -7.21 -6.11
C ILE A 135 14.16 -6.01 -6.79
N ALA A 136 12.87 -6.15 -7.10
CA ALA A 136 12.06 -5.02 -7.57
C ALA A 136 11.54 -4.21 -6.37
N ALA A 137 11.96 -2.95 -6.26
CA ALA A 137 11.52 -2.04 -5.21
C ALA A 137 11.10 -0.68 -5.80
N LEU A 138 10.07 -0.08 -5.22
CA LEU A 138 9.68 1.30 -5.54
C LEU A 138 10.65 2.27 -4.88
N LEU A 139 10.94 3.36 -5.58
CA LEU A 139 11.88 4.39 -5.16
C LEU A 139 11.20 5.43 -4.25
N GLY A 140 11.93 6.01 -3.30
CA GLY A 140 11.38 6.99 -2.36
C GLY A 140 10.69 8.19 -3.03
N SER A 141 11.24 8.67 -4.15
CA SER A 141 10.71 9.85 -4.85
C SER A 141 9.31 9.69 -5.45
N VAL A 142 8.83 8.46 -5.72
CA VAL A 142 7.40 8.26 -6.13
C VAL A 142 6.43 8.43 -4.96
N PHE A 143 6.94 8.48 -3.73
CA PHE A 143 6.18 8.76 -2.51
C PHE A 143 6.38 10.19 -2.00
N GLY A 144 7.00 11.07 -2.80
CA GLY A 144 7.23 12.48 -2.46
C GLY A 144 8.53 12.75 -1.70
N GLU A 145 9.43 11.77 -1.61
CA GLU A 145 10.76 11.95 -1.02
C GLU A 145 11.81 12.22 -2.12
N ASP A 146 11.97 13.48 -2.49
CA ASP A 146 12.96 13.89 -3.49
C ASP A 146 14.38 13.52 -3.07
N ASP A 147 15.22 13.17 -4.04
CA ASP A 147 16.62 12.79 -3.80
C ASP A 147 17.43 13.90 -3.12
N ALA A 148 17.08 15.16 -3.38
CA ALA A 148 17.67 16.36 -2.78
C ALA A 148 16.80 16.98 -1.67
N GLY A 149 15.68 16.33 -1.33
CA GLY A 149 14.73 16.82 -0.34
C GLY A 149 15.23 16.69 1.11
N PHE A 150 14.56 17.39 2.02
CA PHE A 150 14.91 17.42 3.45
C PHE A 150 14.86 16.04 4.12
N SER A 151 14.06 15.10 3.59
CA SER A 151 13.92 13.73 4.13
C SER A 151 15.02 12.76 3.69
N GLY A 152 15.89 13.15 2.75
CA GLY A 152 16.97 12.27 2.29
C GLY A 152 16.49 11.08 1.43
N GLY A 153 15.53 11.33 0.53
CA GLY A 153 14.88 10.30 -0.28
C GLY A 153 15.81 9.48 -1.20
N ARG A 154 17.05 9.93 -1.43
CA ARG A 154 18.00 9.28 -2.36
C ARG A 154 18.34 7.82 -2.05
N TYR A 155 18.18 7.41 -0.79
CA TYR A 155 18.43 6.04 -0.34
C TYR A 155 17.19 5.39 0.29
N ARG A 156 16.01 5.93 -0.02
CA ARG A 156 14.70 5.35 0.29
C ARG A 156 14.13 4.66 -0.94
#